data_AF-A0A0L8GPQ2-F1
#
_entry.id   AF-A0A0L8GPQ2-F1
#
_cell.length_a   1.000
_cell.length_b   1.000
_cell.length_c   1.000
_cell.angle_alpha   90.00
_cell.angle_beta   90.00
_cell.angle_gamma   90.00
#
_symmetry.space_group_name_H-M   'P 1'
#
loop_
_entity.id
_entity.type
_entity.pdbx_description
1 polymer ?
#
loop_
_entity_poly.entity_id
_entity_poly.type
_entity_poly.pdbx_seq_one_letter_code
_entity_poly.pdbx_strand_id
1 'polypeptide(L)'
;MPRNPYVTSPKCSLFTGVWQEPDMSQCYNTEEITQQLKKISIVYIGKENIEEVSTIVRDISKKSVHFKTEDIELAVDIHEKMVPLISIVSADIRLKNIFPSINNMINTPEEILVEAEQSERTVSR
;
A
#
# COMPACT_ATOMS: atom_id res chain seq x y z
N MET A 1 -9.15 -26.40 -22.93
CA MET A 1 -9.03 -26.00 -21.51
C MET A 1 -9.71 -24.64 -21.35
N PRO A 2 -10.58 -24.44 -20.34
CA PRO A 2 -11.12 -23.11 -20.08
C PRO A 2 -9.99 -22.20 -19.63
N ARG A 3 -9.83 -21.05 -20.29
CA ARG A 3 -8.83 -20.03 -19.98
C ARG A 3 -9.31 -19.32 -18.71
N ASN A 4 -8.63 -19.54 -17.58
CA ASN A 4 -8.89 -18.77 -16.37
C ASN A 4 -8.53 -17.29 -16.68
N PRO A 5 -9.48 -16.35 -16.60
CA PRO A 5 -9.25 -14.96 -17.00
C PRO A 5 -8.23 -14.22 -16.12
N TYR A 6 -7.88 -14.78 -14.96
CA TYR A 6 -6.96 -14.17 -13.99
C TYR A 6 -5.50 -14.63 -14.14
N VAL A 7 -5.16 -15.36 -15.20
CA VAL A 7 -3.77 -15.79 -15.45
C VAL A 7 -3.06 -14.72 -16.26
N THR A 8 -2.26 -13.88 -15.59
CA THR A 8 -1.34 -12.98 -16.28
C THR A 8 -0.09 -13.75 -16.67
N SER A 9 0.25 -13.66 -17.96
CA SER A 9 1.43 -14.30 -18.54
C SER A 9 2.43 -13.22 -18.94
N PRO A 10 3.73 -13.39 -18.65
CA PRO A 10 4.78 -12.49 -19.13
C PRO A 10 4.67 -12.29 -20.65
N LYS A 11 4.77 -11.05 -21.13
CA LYS A 11 4.84 -10.76 -22.57
C LYS A 11 6.30 -10.83 -23.02
N CYS A 12 6.57 -11.52 -24.12
CA CYS A 12 7.89 -11.49 -24.74
C CYS A 12 8.00 -10.24 -25.64
N SER A 13 9.02 -9.43 -25.43
CA SER A 13 9.33 -8.30 -26.32
C SER A 13 9.72 -8.82 -27.69
N LEU A 14 8.96 -8.46 -28.73
CA LEU A 14 9.27 -8.84 -30.11
C LEU A 14 10.56 -8.18 -30.64
N PHE A 15 11.01 -7.10 -30.01
CA PHE A 15 12.16 -6.30 -30.46
C PHE A 15 13.47 -6.72 -29.81
N THR A 16 13.44 -7.12 -28.53
CA THR A 16 14.63 -7.48 -27.75
C THR A 16 14.70 -8.97 -27.41
N GLY A 17 13.60 -9.73 -27.57
CA GLY A 17 13.51 -11.14 -27.17
C GLY A 17 13.51 -11.36 -25.65
N VAL A 18 13.48 -10.28 -24.86
CA VAL A 18 13.48 -10.32 -23.40
C VAL A 18 12.04 -10.44 -22.88
N TRP A 19 11.84 -11.29 -21.89
CA TRP A 19 10.58 -11.38 -21.16
C TRP A 19 10.34 -10.12 -20.34
N GLN A 20 9.20 -9.47 -20.56
CA GLN A 20 8.72 -8.39 -19.71
C GLN A 20 8.16 -8.97 -18.42
N GLU A 21 8.30 -8.23 -17.33
CA GLU A 21 7.66 -8.61 -16.07
C GLU A 21 6.15 -8.78 -16.29
N PRO A 22 5.54 -9.85 -15.75
CA PRO A 22 4.11 -10.04 -15.85
C PRO A 22 3.39 -8.90 -15.11
N ASP A 23 2.37 -8.34 -15.75
CA ASP A 23 1.44 -7.44 -15.07
C ASP A 23 0.69 -8.23 -14.00
N MET A 24 1.00 -7.99 -12.72
CA MET A 24 0.38 -8.70 -11.59
C MET A 24 -0.86 -7.97 -11.07
N SER A 25 -1.26 -6.85 -11.68
CA SER A 25 -2.41 -6.04 -11.24
C SER A 25 -3.73 -6.82 -11.22
N GLN A 26 -3.86 -7.82 -12.09
CA GLN A 26 -5.06 -8.67 -12.22
C GLN A 26 -5.04 -9.93 -11.33
N CYS A 27 -3.92 -10.23 -10.66
CA CYS A 27 -3.78 -11.45 -9.85
C CYS A 27 -4.18 -11.25 -8.38
N TYR A 28 -4.13 -10.01 -7.89
CA TYR A 28 -4.56 -9.67 -6.55
C TYR A 28 -5.89 -8.94 -6.58
N ASN A 29 -6.75 -9.22 -5.60
CA ASN A 29 -7.95 -8.42 -5.37
C ASN A 29 -7.53 -7.06 -4.78
N THR A 30 -6.93 -6.21 -5.62
CA THR A 30 -6.44 -4.88 -5.26
C THR A 30 -7.58 -3.98 -4.77
N GLU A 31 -8.80 -4.23 -5.24
CA GLU A 31 -10.00 -3.52 -4.77
C GLU A 31 -10.29 -3.79 -3.29
N GLU A 32 -10.05 -5.01 -2.80
CA GLU A 32 -10.20 -5.31 -1.38
C GLU A 32 -9.19 -4.54 -0.51
N ILE A 33 -7.95 -4.37 -0.98
CA ILE A 33 -6.92 -3.58 -0.30
C ILE A 33 -7.41 -2.14 -0.14
N THR A 34 -7.86 -1.52 -1.24
CA THR A 34 -8.37 -0.15 -1.22
C THR A 34 -9.55 0.01 -0.28
N GLN A 35 -10.51 -0.93 -0.30
CA GLN A 35 -11.69 -0.88 0.57
C GLN A 35 -11.31 -1.00 2.05
N GLN A 36 -10.31 -1.83 2.38
CA GLN A 36 -9.80 -1.91 3.76
C GLN A 36 -9.13 -0.61 4.18
N LEU A 37 -8.28 -0.03 3.34
CA LEU A 37 -7.62 1.25 3.62
C LEU A 37 -8.64 2.39 3.77
N LYS A 38 -9.67 2.47 2.92
CA LYS A 38 -10.76 3.45 3.06
C LYS A 38 -11.52 3.33 4.37
N LYS A 39 -11.77 2.10 4.82
CA LYS A 39 -12.42 1.88 6.13
C LYS A 39 -11.55 2.37 7.27
N ILE A 40 -10.24 2.20 7.18
CA ILE A 40 -9.30 2.65 8.21
C ILE A 40 -9.10 4.16 8.17
N SER A 41 -9.02 4.77 6.99
CA SER A 41 -8.75 6.21 6.85
C SER A 41 -9.84 7.08 7.50
N ILE A 42 -11.09 6.61 7.53
CA ILE A 42 -12.19 7.33 8.20
C ILE A 42 -12.25 7.10 9.71
N VAL A 43 -11.48 6.15 10.25
CA VAL A 43 -11.47 5.84 11.68
C VAL A 43 -10.59 6.85 12.42
N TYR A 44 -11.09 7.34 13.56
CA TYR A 44 -10.26 8.10 14.49
C TYR A 44 -9.21 7.17 15.10
N ILE A 45 -7.93 7.53 14.97
CA ILE A 45 -6.82 6.76 15.53
C ILE A 45 -6.35 7.46 16.79
N GLY A 46 -6.46 6.75 17.92
CA GLY A 46 -6.09 7.20 19.25
C GLY A 46 -5.21 6.18 19.96
N LYS A 47 -4.87 6.45 21.22
CA LYS A 47 -4.05 5.55 22.05
C LYS A 47 -4.75 4.19 22.25
N GLU A 48 -6.08 4.20 22.26
CA GLU A 48 -6.95 3.07 22.53
C GLU A 48 -6.98 2.03 21.41
N ASN A 49 -6.76 2.43 20.15
CA ASN A 49 -6.93 1.54 18.99
C ASN A 49 -5.72 1.50 18.04
N ILE A 50 -4.70 2.35 18.24
CA ILE A 50 -3.51 2.38 17.38
C ILE A 50 -2.78 1.03 17.27
N GLU A 51 -2.79 0.20 18.31
CA GLU A 51 -2.17 -1.14 18.22
C GLU A 51 -2.88 -2.02 17.20
N GLU A 52 -4.21 -2.07 17.24
CA GLU A 52 -5.03 -2.82 16.30
C GLU A 52 -4.89 -2.25 14.89
N VAL A 53 -5.06 -0.93 14.73
CA VAL A 53 -4.99 -0.27 13.43
C VAL A 53 -3.61 -0.44 12.81
N SER A 54 -2.53 -0.21 13.56
CA SER A 54 -1.16 -0.38 13.05
C SER A 54 -0.85 -1.83 12.65
N THR A 55 -1.44 -2.82 13.35
CA THR A 55 -1.30 -4.23 12.99
C THR A 55 -1.97 -4.52 11.64
N ILE A 56 -3.19 -4.02 11.43
CA ILE A 56 -3.92 -4.18 10.17
C ILE A 56 -3.16 -3.50 9.02
N VAL A 57 -2.74 -2.25 9.21
CA VAL A 57 -2.00 -1.47 8.20
C VAL A 57 -0.67 -2.13 7.86
N ARG A 58 0.04 -2.68 8.86
CA ARG A 58 1.24 -3.51 8.63
C ARG A 58 0.93 -4.71 7.76
N ASP A 59 -0.14 -5.45 8.03
CA ASP A 59 -0.46 -6.66 7.26
C ASP A 59 -0.93 -6.35 5.83
N ILE A 60 -1.64 -5.24 5.63
CA ILE A 60 -1.97 -4.73 4.29
C ILE A 60 -0.70 -4.33 3.54
N SER A 61 0.20 -3.58 4.18
CA SER A 61 1.44 -3.09 3.55
C SER A 61 2.38 -4.17 3.04
N LYS A 62 2.28 -5.42 3.54
CA LYS A 62 3.06 -6.56 2.98
C LYS A 62 2.75 -6.83 1.51
N LYS A 63 1.63 -6.32 1.00
CA LYS A 63 1.19 -6.42 -0.40
C LYS A 63 1.50 -5.15 -1.21
N SER A 64 2.39 -4.28 -0.71
CA SER A 64 2.73 -2.97 -1.30
C SER A 64 3.16 -3.01 -2.77
N VAL A 65 3.75 -4.11 -3.21
CA VAL A 65 4.11 -4.35 -4.62
C VAL A 65 2.89 -4.36 -5.57
N HIS A 66 1.67 -4.48 -5.02
CA HIS A 66 0.41 -4.46 -5.76
C HIS A 66 -0.44 -3.22 -5.48
N PHE A 67 0.10 -2.26 -4.73
CA PHE A 67 -0.62 -1.01 -4.47
C PHE A 67 -0.76 -0.21 -5.75
N LYS A 68 -1.90 0.47 -5.88
CA LYS A 68 -2.08 1.58 -6.80
C LYS A 68 -1.90 2.90 -6.07
N THR A 69 -1.91 3.98 -6.84
CA THR A 69 -1.73 5.36 -6.38
C THR A 69 -2.63 5.72 -5.21
N GLU A 70 -3.94 5.43 -5.32
CA GLU A 70 -4.93 5.64 -4.26
C GLU A 70 -4.62 4.87 -2.97
N ASP A 71 -4.03 3.68 -3.04
CA ASP A 71 -3.68 2.90 -1.84
C ASP A 71 -2.52 3.54 -1.08
N ILE A 72 -1.57 4.15 -1.80
CA ILE A 72 -0.45 4.90 -1.21
C ILE A 72 -0.97 6.15 -0.51
N GLU A 73 -1.81 6.94 -1.18
CA GLU A 73 -2.44 8.14 -0.61
C GLU A 73 -3.16 7.82 0.71
N LEU A 74 -4.01 6.79 0.69
CA LEU A 74 -4.74 6.34 1.89
C LEU A 74 -3.81 5.84 2.99
N ALA A 75 -2.78 5.05 2.65
CA ALA A 75 -1.84 4.53 3.63
C ALA A 75 -1.00 5.64 4.26
N VAL A 76 -0.59 6.66 3.50
CA VAL A 76 0.11 7.84 4.00
C VAL A 76 -0.79 8.64 4.95
N ASP A 77 -2.03 8.94 4.59
CA ASP A 77 -3.00 9.63 5.47
C ASP A 77 -3.21 8.90 6.81
N ILE A 78 -3.30 7.56 6.77
CA ILE A 78 -3.39 6.73 7.98
C ILE A 78 -2.12 6.85 8.83
N HIS A 79 -0.93 6.81 8.22
CA HIS A 79 0.33 6.97 8.94
C HIS A 79 0.48 8.38 9.52
N GLU A 80 0.08 9.43 8.82
CA GLU A 80 0.07 10.81 9.33
C GLU A 80 -0.78 10.94 10.60
N LYS A 81 -1.95 10.29 10.64
CA LYS A 81 -2.78 10.21 11.85
C LYS A 81 -2.10 9.47 13.00
N MET A 82 -1.22 8.49 12.72
CA MET A 82 -0.44 7.79 13.73
C MET A 82 0.78 8.58 14.23
N VAL A 83 1.37 9.46 13.41
CA VAL A 83 2.58 10.25 13.76
C VAL A 83 2.52 10.88 15.16
N PRO A 84 1.49 11.66 15.55
CA PRO A 84 1.45 12.29 16.87
C PRO A 84 1.46 11.27 18.03
N LEU A 85 0.97 10.05 17.77
CA LEU A 85 0.85 8.99 18.77
C LEU A 85 2.13 8.16 18.92
N ILE A 86 3.08 8.24 17.98
CA ILE A 86 4.36 7.50 18.02
C ILE A 86 5.11 7.74 19.34
N SER A 87 5.05 8.95 19.89
CA SER A 87 5.72 9.28 21.15
C SER A 87 5.05 8.66 22.40
N ILE A 88 3.79 8.26 22.29
CA ILE A 88 2.92 7.83 23.40
C ILE A 88 2.78 6.30 23.43
N VAL A 89 2.87 5.64 22.28
CA VAL A 89 2.77 4.17 22.18
C VAL A 89 4.07 3.47 22.56
N SER A 90 3.95 2.18 22.85
CA SER A 90 5.10 1.35 23.22
C SER A 90 6.15 1.27 22.09
N ALA A 91 7.40 0.97 22.45
CA ALA A 91 8.44 0.65 21.47
C ALA A 91 8.05 -0.55 20.59
N ASP A 92 7.31 -1.51 21.15
CA ASP A 92 6.89 -2.72 20.43
C ASP A 92 5.95 -2.40 19.26
N ILE A 93 4.93 -1.56 19.50
CA ILE A 93 3.99 -1.12 18.44
C ILE A 93 4.73 -0.39 17.33
N ARG A 94 5.66 0.51 17.69
CA ARG A 94 6.47 1.26 16.70
C ARG A 94 7.32 0.34 15.84
N LEU A 95 8.12 -0.51 16.49
CA LEU A 95 9.15 -1.31 15.84
C LEU A 95 8.58 -2.52 15.11
N LYS A 96 7.45 -3.08 15.56
CA LYS A 96 6.83 -4.26 14.94
C LYS A 96 5.72 -3.94 13.96
N ASN A 97 5.06 -2.78 14.08
CA ASN A 97 3.90 -2.45 13.24
C ASN A 97 4.15 -1.23 12.37
N ILE A 98 4.35 -0.06 12.97
CA ILE A 98 4.37 1.22 12.24
C ILE A 98 5.56 1.29 11.28
N PHE A 99 6.80 1.13 11.78
CA PHE A 99 7.97 1.24 10.92
C PHE A 99 8.08 0.14 9.88
N PRO A 100 7.79 -1.14 10.20
CA PRO A 100 7.74 -2.18 9.16
C PRO A 100 6.70 -1.88 8.09
N SER A 101 5.56 -1.28 8.46
CA SER A 101 4.55 -0.90 7.47
C SER A 101 5.05 0.13 6.48
N ILE A 102 5.70 1.20 6.97
CA ILE A 102 6.32 2.23 6.12
C ILE A 102 7.43 1.60 5.26
N ASN A 103 8.27 0.75 5.85
CA ASN A 103 9.34 0.08 5.11
C ASN A 103 8.79 -0.82 3.99
N ASN A 104 7.65 -1.47 4.19
CA ASN A 104 7.03 -2.26 3.14
C ASN A 104 6.54 -1.36 1.99
N MET A 105 6.00 -0.18 2.28
CA MET A 105 5.51 0.76 1.24
C MET A 105 6.63 1.26 0.31
N ILE A 106 7.89 1.26 0.76
CA ILE A 106 9.05 1.58 -0.11
C ILE A 106 9.21 0.56 -1.25
N ASN A 107 8.67 -0.66 -1.10
CA ASN A 107 8.69 -1.68 -2.15
C ASN A 107 7.58 -1.50 -3.21
N THR A 108 6.72 -0.50 -3.07
CA THR A 108 5.75 -0.17 -4.13
C THR A 108 6.49 0.28 -5.40
N PRO A 109 6.00 -0.07 -6.61
CA PRO A 109 6.64 0.37 -7.84
C PRO A 109 6.84 1.89 -7.89
N GLU A 110 8.03 2.32 -8.32
CA GLU A 110 8.42 3.73 -8.31
C GLU A 110 7.44 4.63 -9.10
N GLU A 111 6.94 4.15 -10.24
CA GLU A 111 5.92 4.86 -11.03
C GLU A 111 4.69 5.23 -10.21
N ILE A 112 4.21 4.31 -9.37
CA ILE A 112 3.05 4.54 -8.50
C ILE A 112 3.37 5.53 -7.37
N LEU A 113 4.58 5.45 -6.80
CA LEU A 113 5.02 6.41 -5.78
C LEU A 113 5.14 7.83 -6.33
N VAL A 114 5.68 7.97 -7.55
CA VAL A 114 5.83 9.26 -8.23
C VAL A 114 4.46 9.84 -8.60
N GLU A 115 3.53 9.02 -9.08
CA GLU A 115 2.17 9.47 -9.37
C GLU A 115 1.44 9.96 -8.10
N ALA A 116 1.57 9.22 -6.98
CA ALA A 116 0.95 9.58 -5.71
C ALA A 116 1.55 10.86 -5.10
N GLU A 117 2.84 11.12 -5.31
CA GLU A 117 3.44 12.39 -4.90
C GLU A 117 2.89 13.57 -5.72
N GLN A 118 2.62 13.36 -7.01
CA GLN A 118 2.12 14.41 -7.91
C GLN A 118 0.64 14.74 -7.65
N SER A 119 -0.20 13.76 -7.36
CA SER A 119 -1.63 13.96 -7.06
C SER A 119 -1.82 14.88 -5.84
N GLU A 120 -1.04 14.66 -4.78
CA GLU A 120 -1.04 15.50 -3.58
C GLU A 120 -0.48 16.90 -3.85
N ARG A 121 0.51 17.05 -4.74
CA ARG A 121 1.05 18.36 -5.15
C ARG A 121 0.07 19.17 -6.01
N THR A 122 -0.88 18.54 -6.70
CA THR A 122 -1.93 19.27 -7.44
C THR A 122 -3.00 19.88 -6.54
N VAL A 123 -3.16 19.40 -5.30
CA VAL A 123 -3.93 20.11 -4.27
C VAL A 123 -3.06 21.25 -3.76
N SER A 124 -3.22 22.41 -4.41
CA SER A 124 -2.50 23.64 -4.05
C SER A 124 -2.71 23.95 -2.57
N ARG A 125 -1.61 24.07 -1.83
CA ARG A 125 -1.59 24.47 -0.42
C ARG A 125 -1.98 25.94 -0.24
#